data_AF-A0A358EPP1-F1
#
_entry.id   AF-A0A358EPP1-F1
#
_cell.length_a   1.000
_cell.length_b   1.000
_cell.length_c   1.000
_cell.angle_alpha   90.00
_cell.angle_beta   90.00
_cell.angle_gamma   90.00
#
_symmetry.space_group_name_H-M   'P 1'
#
loop_
_entity.id
_entity.type
_entity.pdbx_description
1 polymer ?
#
loop_
_entity_poly.entity_id
_entity_poly.type
_entity_poly.pdbx_seq_one_letter_code
_entity_poly.pdbx_strand_id
1 'polypeptide(L)'
;MMIHVMRDGQQYGPYTLEDLNAYLAQGSLLVTDQAWYEGLENWIPMEQVPGVHLPGMAQAQPVAVEVAPEPVADASPVVAVAEGGSSAGLVTALAGKKKILVIGGSGIGVVVLAGVILFARPDLPKDDGGEEPSAPQASSQTGGNEGGETFAKVVEPIFRKHRCFECHHSKESGKSAKADLDFSIPSSTRAFTSPNQEGNPATAPLILAITPGAAEPMPPSGAMIPRAEVSKIIKWIADGAKF
;
A
#
# COMPACT_ATOMS: atom_id res chain seq x y z
N MET A 1 25.16 -17.17 4.79
CA MET A 1 25.42 -16.35 3.60
C MET A 1 24.52 -15.12 3.63
N MET A 2 24.95 -14.02 3.02
CA MET A 2 24.19 -12.77 2.93
C MET A 2 23.66 -12.64 1.51
N ILE A 3 22.35 -12.50 1.35
CA ILE A 3 21.66 -12.64 0.06
C ILE A 3 21.01 -11.30 -0.29
N HIS A 4 21.49 -10.66 -1.35
CA HIS A 4 20.84 -9.50 -1.95
C HIS A 4 19.72 -9.94 -2.87
N VAL A 5 18.68 -9.12 -2.99
CA VAL A 5 17.53 -9.38 -3.86
C VAL A 5 17.32 -8.19 -4.79
N MET A 6 16.92 -8.41 -6.03
CA MET A 6 16.64 -7.38 -7.02
C MET A 6 15.24 -7.57 -7.61
N ARG A 7 14.46 -6.48 -7.61
CA ARG A 7 13.17 -6.34 -8.31
C ARG A 7 13.14 -4.99 -9.02
N ASP A 8 12.78 -4.97 -10.29
CA ASP A 8 12.65 -3.76 -11.12
C ASP A 8 13.88 -2.84 -11.11
N GLY A 9 15.08 -3.42 -11.03
CA GLY A 9 16.35 -2.70 -10.94
C GLY A 9 16.67 -2.08 -9.57
N GLN A 10 15.77 -2.20 -8.58
CA GLN A 10 16.04 -1.83 -7.19
C GLN A 10 16.59 -3.03 -6.42
N GLN A 11 17.66 -2.80 -5.66
CA GLN A 11 18.30 -3.80 -4.80
C GLN A 11 17.81 -3.70 -3.35
N TYR A 12 17.60 -4.86 -2.72
CA TYR A 12 17.11 -5.04 -1.37
C TYR A 12 18.07 -5.93 -0.56
N GLY A 13 17.91 -5.90 0.77
CA GLY A 13 18.75 -6.65 1.70
C GLY A 13 20.13 -6.00 1.94
N PRO A 14 21.16 -6.78 2.29
CA PRO A 14 21.19 -8.24 2.25
C PRO A 14 20.36 -8.88 3.38
N TYR A 15 19.83 -10.06 3.09
CA TYR A 15 19.04 -10.88 4.00
C TYR A 15 19.80 -12.14 4.41
N THR A 16 19.46 -12.69 5.58
CA THR A 16 19.82 -14.07 5.92
C THR A 16 18.95 -15.06 5.13
N LEU A 17 19.31 -16.34 5.10
CA LEU A 17 18.47 -17.35 4.45
C LEU A 17 17.13 -17.52 5.16
N GLU A 18 17.12 -17.44 6.50
CA GLU A 18 15.90 -17.46 7.31
C GLU A 18 15.00 -16.26 7.04
N ASP A 19 15.55 -15.04 6.97
CA ASP A 19 14.78 -13.84 6.61
C ASP A 19 14.24 -13.94 5.18
N LEU A 20 15.05 -14.40 4.22
CA LEU A 20 14.64 -14.58 2.82
C LEU A 20 13.45 -15.53 2.71
N ASN A 21 13.52 -16.67 3.40
CA ASN A 21 12.42 -17.66 3.47
C ASN A 21 11.17 -17.11 4.16
N ALA A 22 11.31 -16.35 5.25
CA ALA A 22 10.19 -15.69 5.91
C ALA A 22 9.52 -14.66 4.98
N TYR A 23 10.32 -13.86 4.25
CA TYR A 23 9.82 -12.84 3.34
C TYR A 23 9.19 -13.40 2.06
N LEU A 24 9.62 -14.58 1.61
CA LEU A 24 8.92 -15.35 0.57
C LEU A 24 7.60 -15.92 1.08
N ALA A 25 7.61 -16.57 2.25
CA ALA A 25 6.40 -17.16 2.85
C ALA A 25 5.29 -16.12 3.13
N GLN A 26 5.64 -14.87 3.44
CA GLN A 26 4.69 -13.77 3.62
C GLN A 26 4.36 -13.01 2.31
N GLY A 27 4.96 -13.36 1.17
CA GLY A 27 4.72 -12.71 -0.14
C GLY A 27 5.27 -11.28 -0.28
N SER A 28 6.22 -10.85 0.57
CA SER A 28 6.91 -9.57 0.39
C SER A 28 8.04 -9.67 -0.63
N LEU A 29 8.77 -10.77 -0.59
CA LEU A 29 9.58 -11.24 -1.70
C LEU A 29 8.76 -12.18 -2.58
N LEU A 30 9.04 -12.17 -3.86
CA LEU A 30 8.33 -12.94 -4.88
C LEU A 30 9.28 -13.99 -5.47
N VAL A 31 8.71 -15.10 -5.93
CA VAL A 31 9.47 -16.17 -6.61
C VAL A 31 10.14 -15.69 -7.90
N THR A 32 9.62 -14.61 -8.49
CA THR A 32 10.12 -13.93 -9.69
C THR A 32 11.26 -12.96 -9.42
N ASP A 33 11.59 -12.68 -8.15
CA ASP A 33 12.71 -11.81 -7.82
C ASP A 33 14.04 -12.50 -8.14
N GLN A 34 15.06 -11.69 -8.45
CA GLN A 34 16.43 -12.17 -8.64
C GLN A 34 17.20 -12.07 -7.33
N ALA A 35 18.10 -13.01 -7.07
CA ALA A 35 18.95 -13.06 -5.90
C ALA A 35 20.43 -13.09 -6.29
N TRP A 36 21.29 -12.58 -5.41
CA TRP A 36 22.74 -12.69 -5.53
C TRP A 36 23.38 -12.81 -4.15
N TYR A 37 24.45 -13.59 -4.05
CA TYR A 37 25.28 -13.70 -2.86
C TYR A 37 26.74 -13.87 -3.28
N GLU A 38 27.68 -13.58 -2.37
CA GLU A 38 29.11 -13.66 -2.64
C GLU A 38 29.52 -15.05 -3.19
N GLY A 39 30.20 -15.05 -4.35
CA GLY A 39 30.62 -16.25 -5.07
C GLY A 39 29.83 -16.53 -6.35
N LEU A 40 28.76 -15.78 -6.64
CA LEU A 40 28.07 -15.83 -7.94
C LEU A 40 28.59 -14.77 -8.91
N GLU A 41 28.74 -15.14 -10.19
CA GLU A 41 29.12 -14.21 -11.27
C GLU A 41 27.94 -13.32 -11.72
N ASN A 42 26.72 -13.84 -11.64
CA ASN A 42 25.49 -13.21 -12.12
C ASN A 42 24.37 -13.34 -11.09
N TRP A 43 23.34 -12.49 -11.19
CA TRP A 43 22.09 -12.65 -10.46
C TRP A 43 21.38 -13.93 -10.92
N ILE A 44 20.80 -14.68 -9.99
CA ILE A 44 20.09 -15.94 -10.24
C ILE A 44 18.61 -15.82 -9.83
N PRO A 45 17.68 -16.58 -10.45
CA PRO A 45 16.30 -16.69 -9.97
C PRO A 45 16.20 -17.18 -8.53
N MET A 46 15.16 -16.77 -7.81
CA MET A 46 14.95 -17.12 -6.38
C MET A 46 14.93 -18.64 -6.11
N GLU A 47 14.42 -19.44 -7.05
CA GLU A 47 14.38 -20.91 -7.00
C GLU A 47 15.77 -21.59 -6.98
N GLN A 48 16.81 -20.89 -7.47
CA GLN A 48 18.17 -21.43 -7.58
C GLN A 48 19.02 -21.12 -6.34
N VAL A 49 18.50 -20.33 -5.40
CA VAL A 49 19.19 -20.00 -4.15
C VAL A 49 19.16 -21.21 -3.20
N PRO A 50 20.33 -21.74 -2.76
CA PRO A 50 20.37 -22.93 -1.92
C PRO A 50 19.61 -22.75 -0.60
N GLY A 51 18.69 -23.67 -0.31
CA GLY A 51 17.90 -23.68 0.92
C GLY A 51 16.71 -22.72 0.95
N VAL A 52 16.30 -22.16 -0.21
CA VAL A 52 15.06 -21.40 -0.33
C VAL A 52 13.84 -22.32 -0.43
N HIS A 53 12.77 -21.96 0.27
CA HIS A 53 11.47 -22.63 0.27
C HIS A 53 10.42 -21.71 -0.38
N LEU A 54 10.10 -21.93 -1.66
CA LEU A 54 9.07 -21.11 -2.34
C LEU A 54 7.66 -21.59 -1.94
N PRO A 55 6.79 -20.71 -1.39
CA PRO A 55 5.41 -21.06 -1.12
C PRO A 55 4.64 -21.25 -2.44
N GLY A 56 3.67 -22.16 -2.45
CA GLY A 56 2.82 -22.37 -3.62
C GLY A 56 3.42 -23.22 -4.74
N MET A 57 4.61 -23.82 -4.56
CA MET A 57 5.10 -24.93 -5.40
C MET A 57 4.33 -26.25 -5.15
N ALA A 58 3.00 -26.17 -5.00
CA ALA A 58 2.17 -27.20 -5.57
C ALA A 58 2.49 -27.18 -7.07
N GLN A 59 3.00 -28.31 -7.56
CA GLN A 59 3.55 -28.45 -8.90
C GLN A 59 2.75 -27.63 -9.92
N ALA A 60 3.44 -26.89 -10.78
CA ALA A 60 2.91 -26.57 -12.09
C ALA A 60 2.70 -27.92 -12.80
N GLN A 61 1.57 -28.55 -12.50
CA GLN A 61 1.07 -29.70 -13.23
C GLN A 61 1.14 -29.25 -14.69
N PRO A 62 1.79 -30.01 -15.59
CA PRO A 62 1.78 -29.65 -16.98
C PRO A 62 0.31 -29.49 -17.34
N VAL A 63 -0.09 -28.28 -17.72
CA VAL A 63 -1.40 -28.07 -18.31
C VAL A 63 -1.38 -28.99 -19.51
N ALA A 64 -2.10 -30.11 -19.40
CA ALA A 64 -2.27 -31.03 -20.48
C ALA A 64 -3.01 -30.21 -21.54
N VAL A 65 -2.24 -29.69 -22.49
CA VAL A 65 -2.77 -29.10 -23.70
C VAL A 65 -3.56 -30.23 -24.32
N GLU A 66 -4.89 -30.17 -24.16
CA GLU A 66 -5.79 -31.08 -24.84
C GLU A 66 -5.57 -30.79 -26.33
N VAL A 67 -4.81 -31.67 -26.99
CA VAL A 67 -4.47 -31.53 -28.40
C VAL A 67 -5.75 -31.77 -29.19
N ALA A 68 -6.49 -30.69 -29.40
CA ALA A 68 -7.50 -30.64 -30.45
C ALA A 68 -6.80 -31.03 -31.76
N PRO A 69 -7.26 -32.08 -32.46
CA PRO A 69 -6.54 -32.60 -33.62
C PRO A 69 -6.55 -31.56 -34.75
N GLU A 70 -5.35 -31.15 -35.16
CA GLU A 70 -5.16 -30.27 -36.32
C GLU A 70 -5.67 -30.94 -37.61
N PRO A 71 -6.48 -30.26 -38.44
CA PRO A 71 -6.70 -30.70 -39.81
C PRO A 71 -5.46 -30.34 -40.65
N VAL A 72 -4.67 -31.35 -41.01
CA VAL A 72 -3.52 -31.21 -41.90
C VAL A 72 -3.93 -30.91 -43.35
N ALA A 73 -3.40 -29.83 -43.92
CA ALA A 73 -3.31 -29.52 -45.35
C ALA A 73 -2.20 -28.44 -45.51
N ASP A 74 -0.92 -28.83 -45.64
CA ASP A 74 -0.23 -29.32 -46.85
C ASP A 74 0.16 -28.21 -47.85
N ALA A 75 1.48 -28.15 -48.15
CA ALA A 75 2.17 -27.48 -49.27
C ALA A 75 1.95 -25.95 -49.49
N SER A 76 2.95 -25.13 -49.87
CA SER A 76 4.38 -25.34 -50.20
C SER A 76 5.16 -23.99 -50.16
N PRO A 77 6.51 -23.95 -50.36
CA PRO A 77 7.38 -22.91 -49.79
C PRO A 77 7.89 -21.81 -50.75
N VAL A 78 8.94 -21.08 -50.29
CA VAL A 78 9.79 -20.04 -50.93
C VAL A 78 9.27 -18.59 -50.86
N VAL A 79 10.05 -17.52 -50.67
CA VAL A 79 11.53 -17.28 -50.72
C VAL A 79 12.01 -16.35 -49.58
N ALA A 80 13.32 -16.34 -49.32
CA ALA A 80 14.01 -15.38 -48.44
C ALA A 80 14.20 -13.97 -49.08
N VAL A 81 14.64 -12.97 -48.29
CA VAL A 81 15.67 -11.95 -48.65
C VAL A 81 16.10 -11.10 -47.44
N ALA A 82 17.41 -10.89 -47.30
CA ALA A 82 18.24 -9.86 -46.59
C ALA A 82 17.68 -9.11 -45.34
N GLU A 83 18.38 -9.00 -44.21
CA GLU A 83 19.76 -8.49 -43.93
C GLU A 83 19.98 -6.97 -44.06
N GLY A 84 20.69 -6.41 -43.06
CA GLY A 84 21.23 -5.03 -43.03
C GLY A 84 20.44 -4.05 -42.15
N GLY A 85 21.06 -3.29 -41.23
CA GLY A 85 22.47 -3.24 -40.84
C GLY A 85 22.74 -2.27 -39.67
N SER A 86 23.96 -2.30 -39.14
CA SER A 86 24.42 -1.53 -37.97
C SER A 86 24.35 0.00 -38.10
N SER A 87 24.24 0.69 -36.97
CA SER A 87 25.31 1.62 -36.54
C SER A 87 25.15 2.10 -35.08
N ALA A 88 26.28 2.23 -34.40
CA ALA A 88 26.39 2.89 -33.09
C ALA A 88 26.39 4.43 -33.26
N GLY A 89 26.06 5.19 -32.22
CA GLY A 89 26.23 6.64 -32.29
C GLY A 89 25.81 7.47 -31.08
N LEU A 90 26.84 7.92 -30.35
CA LEU A 90 26.98 9.29 -29.81
C LEU A 90 26.14 9.74 -28.59
N VAL A 91 26.86 9.85 -27.46
CA VAL A 91 26.55 10.73 -26.33
C VAL A 91 26.50 12.21 -26.73
N THR A 92 25.54 12.97 -26.21
CA THR A 92 25.68 14.44 -26.09
C THR A 92 24.90 14.95 -24.88
N ALA A 93 25.64 15.39 -23.87
CA ALA A 93 25.10 16.23 -22.81
C ALA A 93 25.14 17.69 -23.26
N LEU A 94 24.02 18.42 -23.10
CA LEU A 94 24.02 19.89 -23.21
C LEU A 94 23.23 20.53 -22.08
N ALA A 95 23.96 21.13 -21.15
CA ALA A 95 23.41 22.07 -20.17
C ALA A 95 23.01 23.39 -20.85
N GLY A 96 21.85 23.95 -20.47
CA GLY A 96 21.36 25.21 -21.05
C GLY A 96 20.60 26.06 -20.04
N LYS A 97 21.30 27.00 -19.38
CA LYS A 97 20.66 28.05 -18.55
C LYS A 97 19.90 29.03 -19.45
N LYS A 98 18.70 29.46 -19.06
CA LYS A 98 18.05 30.68 -19.58
C LYS A 98 17.37 31.44 -18.45
N LYS A 99 17.50 32.77 -18.48
CA LYS A 99 16.94 33.73 -17.51
C LYS A 99 16.11 34.77 -18.27
N ILE A 100 15.17 35.42 -17.55
CA ILE A 100 14.53 36.72 -17.86
C ILE A 100 13.54 36.72 -19.04
N LEU A 101 12.26 37.08 -18.77
CA LEU A 101 11.72 38.41 -19.11
C LEU A 101 10.41 38.70 -18.33
N VAL A 102 10.16 39.99 -18.06
CA VAL A 102 9.03 40.52 -17.27
C VAL A 102 8.01 41.22 -18.19
N ILE A 103 6.74 40.78 -18.20
CA ILE A 103 5.51 41.55 -18.54
C ILE A 103 4.30 40.88 -17.83
N GLY A 104 3.28 41.54 -17.27
CA GLY A 104 3.22 42.96 -16.88
C GLY A 104 1.88 43.71 -17.02
N GLY A 105 0.72 43.21 -16.52
CA GLY A 105 -0.52 44.03 -16.52
C GLY A 105 -1.87 43.36 -16.27
N SER A 106 -2.53 43.76 -15.17
CA SER A 106 -3.97 44.07 -14.94
C SER A 106 -5.12 43.24 -15.55
N GLY A 107 -6.12 42.88 -14.72
CA GLY A 107 -7.43 42.37 -15.16
C GLY A 107 -8.41 42.00 -14.04
N ILE A 108 -9.32 42.94 -13.73
CA ILE A 108 -10.61 42.85 -13.00
C ILE A 108 -11.26 41.43 -13.07
N GLY A 109 -11.89 40.83 -12.05
CA GLY A 109 -12.41 41.32 -10.77
C GLY A 109 -13.86 40.82 -10.57
N VAL A 110 -14.15 40.08 -9.48
CA VAL A 110 -15.51 39.61 -9.15
C VAL A 110 -15.77 39.79 -7.65
N VAL A 111 -16.83 40.52 -7.33
CA VAL A 111 -17.37 40.70 -5.97
C VAL A 111 -18.44 39.64 -5.73
N VAL A 112 -18.37 38.93 -4.61
CA VAL A 112 -19.52 38.18 -4.06
C VAL A 112 -19.65 38.50 -2.58
N LEU A 113 -20.80 39.06 -2.20
CA LEU A 113 -21.15 39.35 -0.81
C LEU A 113 -21.30 38.05 -0.02
N ALA A 114 -20.62 37.94 1.13
CA ALA A 114 -21.00 37.02 2.20
C ALA A 114 -21.84 37.80 3.24
N GLY A 115 -23.13 37.46 3.34
CA GLY A 115 -24.05 38.11 4.27
C GLY A 115 -23.74 37.76 5.72
N VAL A 116 -23.64 38.79 6.58
CA VAL A 116 -23.48 38.63 8.04
C VAL A 116 -24.78 38.06 8.62
N ILE A 117 -24.75 36.81 9.08
CA ILE A 117 -25.85 36.24 9.86
C ILE A 117 -25.79 36.79 11.28
N LEU A 118 -26.80 37.57 11.64
CA LEU A 118 -26.94 38.21 12.94
C LEU A 118 -27.20 37.19 14.05
N PHE A 119 -26.34 37.21 15.07
CA PHE A 119 -26.65 36.66 16.40
C PHE A 119 -27.78 37.47 17.05
N ALA A 120 -28.98 36.90 17.19
CA ALA A 120 -30.00 37.35 18.15
C ALA A 120 -31.17 36.35 18.29
N ARG A 121 -31.17 35.53 19.35
CA ARG A 121 -32.36 34.89 19.94
C ARG A 121 -32.10 34.64 21.45
N PRO A 122 -32.69 35.43 22.36
CA PRO A 122 -32.76 35.10 23.78
C PRO A 122 -34.01 34.25 24.11
N ASP A 123 -33.84 33.38 25.11
CA ASP A 123 -34.80 32.84 26.10
C ASP A 123 -36.27 32.48 25.75
N LEU A 124 -36.58 31.18 25.97
CA LEU A 124 -37.54 30.60 26.95
C LEU A 124 -39.01 31.11 27.00
N PRO A 125 -39.98 30.16 27.15
CA PRO A 125 -40.33 29.68 28.50
C PRO A 125 -40.58 28.15 28.65
N LYS A 126 -40.89 27.74 29.89
CA LYS A 126 -41.13 26.37 30.41
C LYS A 126 -42.56 25.84 30.22
N ASP A 127 -42.71 24.51 30.21
CA ASP A 127 -43.39 23.64 31.22
C ASP A 127 -43.48 22.22 30.59
N ASP A 128 -42.90 21.15 31.14
CA ASP A 128 -43.22 20.39 32.38
C ASP A 128 -44.38 19.37 32.22
N GLY A 129 -44.01 18.07 32.22
CA GLY A 129 -44.89 16.93 32.50
C GLY A 129 -45.47 16.15 31.29
N GLY A 130 -45.26 14.82 31.27
CA GLY A 130 -46.15 13.88 30.56
C GLY A 130 -45.47 12.82 29.68
N GLU A 131 -45.68 11.55 30.06
CA GLU A 131 -45.58 10.30 29.27
C GLU A 131 -44.41 9.99 28.31
N GLU A 132 -43.62 8.97 28.69
CA GLU A 132 -43.10 7.95 27.77
C GLU A 132 -44.31 7.18 27.16
N PRO A 133 -44.33 6.87 25.86
CA PRO A 133 -43.94 5.50 25.50
C PRO A 133 -43.22 5.35 24.15
N SER A 134 -42.54 4.21 24.01
CA SER A 134 -42.17 3.55 22.74
C SER A 134 -41.05 4.18 21.89
N ALA A 135 -39.92 3.49 21.87
CA ALA A 135 -38.98 3.53 20.75
C ALA A 135 -39.66 3.07 19.44
N PRO A 136 -39.11 3.47 18.30
CA PRO A 136 -38.66 2.42 17.38
C PRO A 136 -37.18 2.56 17.01
N GLN A 137 -36.46 1.44 17.19
CA GLN A 137 -35.52 0.88 16.21
C GLN A 137 -34.48 1.89 15.66
N ALA A 138 -33.26 1.97 16.18
CA ALA A 138 -32.33 0.83 16.21
C ALA A 138 -32.51 -0.07 14.97
N SER A 139 -32.27 0.48 13.79
CA SER A 139 -32.19 -0.26 12.53
C SER A 139 -30.95 -1.16 12.52
N SER A 140 -31.15 -2.34 13.11
CA SER A 140 -30.52 -3.61 12.75
C SER A 140 -29.83 -3.57 11.38
N GLN A 141 -28.52 -3.77 11.33
CA GLN A 141 -27.98 -5.14 11.20
C GLN A 141 -28.76 -5.99 10.20
N THR A 142 -28.33 -5.92 8.94
CA THR A 142 -28.52 -6.93 7.91
C THR A 142 -27.25 -6.87 7.06
N GLY A 143 -26.48 -7.93 6.86
CA GLY A 143 -26.54 -9.26 7.45
C GLY A 143 -25.31 -10.04 6.99
N GLY A 144 -24.64 -10.76 7.87
CA GLY A 144 -23.37 -11.40 7.54
C GLY A 144 -22.61 -11.85 8.79
N ASN A 145 -22.93 -13.05 9.28
CA ASN A 145 -22.05 -13.74 10.22
C ASN A 145 -20.90 -14.37 9.45
N GLU A 146 -19.86 -13.58 9.22
CA GLU A 146 -18.50 -14.09 9.01
C GLU A 146 -17.58 -13.31 9.94
N GLY A 147 -16.67 -14.01 10.63
CA GLY A 147 -15.85 -13.46 11.72
C GLY A 147 -14.72 -12.53 11.25
N GLY A 148 -15.04 -11.48 10.50
CA GLY A 148 -14.10 -10.44 10.10
C GLY A 148 -13.57 -9.65 11.30
N GLU A 149 -12.26 -9.47 11.34
CA GLU A 149 -11.56 -8.68 12.36
C GLU A 149 -11.81 -7.18 12.14
N THR A 150 -12.95 -6.66 12.63
CA THR A 150 -13.26 -5.22 12.48
C THR A 150 -12.25 -4.35 13.24
N PHE A 151 -12.06 -3.11 12.79
CA PHE A 151 -11.11 -2.16 13.36
C PHE A 151 -11.25 -2.07 14.89
N ALA A 152 -12.46 -1.82 15.38
CA ALA A 152 -12.73 -1.64 16.81
C ALA A 152 -12.41 -2.89 17.67
N LYS A 153 -12.48 -4.10 17.10
CA LYS A 153 -12.23 -5.35 17.83
C LYS A 153 -10.75 -5.72 17.91
N VAL A 154 -9.98 -5.42 16.86
CA VAL A 154 -8.62 -5.98 16.70
C VAL A 154 -7.55 -4.91 16.55
N VAL A 155 -7.80 -3.86 15.76
CA VAL A 155 -6.80 -2.86 15.42
C VAL A 155 -6.79 -1.68 16.39
N GLU A 156 -7.96 -1.19 16.80
CA GLU A 156 -8.08 -0.10 17.77
C GLU A 156 -7.37 -0.42 19.11
N PRO A 157 -7.51 -1.61 19.72
CA PRO A 157 -6.79 -1.95 20.94
C PRO A 157 -5.26 -1.94 20.77
N ILE A 158 -4.75 -2.33 19.60
CA ILE A 158 -3.32 -2.29 19.27
C ILE A 158 -2.86 -0.83 19.18
N PHE A 159 -3.58 0.03 18.46
CA PHE A 159 -3.23 1.45 18.33
C PHE A 159 -3.34 2.22 19.66
N ARG A 160 -4.26 1.84 20.54
CA ARG A 160 -4.31 2.38 21.92
C ARG A 160 -3.13 1.90 22.76
N LYS A 161 -2.80 0.60 22.71
CA LYS A 161 -1.66 0.00 23.43
C LYS A 161 -0.33 0.65 23.04
N HIS A 162 -0.13 0.96 21.76
CA HIS A 162 1.08 1.63 21.25
C HIS A 162 0.96 3.15 21.14
N ARG A 163 -0.03 3.75 21.83
CA ARG A 163 -0.16 5.20 22.02
C ARG A 163 -0.27 6.00 20.72
N CYS A 164 -0.69 5.38 19.61
CA CYS A 164 -0.79 6.03 18.30
C CYS A 164 -1.70 7.27 18.34
N PHE A 165 -2.79 7.20 19.11
CA PHE A 165 -3.76 8.28 19.33
C PHE A 165 -3.20 9.51 20.07
N GLU A 166 -1.98 9.46 20.63
CA GLU A 166 -1.36 10.64 21.25
C GLU A 166 -0.79 11.64 20.23
N CYS A 167 -0.58 11.21 18.99
CA CYS A 167 -0.17 12.09 17.89
C CYS A 167 -1.15 12.06 16.71
N HIS A 168 -1.76 10.90 16.46
CA HIS A 168 -2.73 10.70 15.38
C HIS A 168 -4.16 10.88 15.88
N HIS A 169 -4.53 12.14 16.17
CA HIS A 169 -5.88 12.53 16.56
C HIS A 169 -6.27 13.91 16.02
N SER A 170 -7.57 14.11 15.78
CA SER A 170 -8.22 15.29 15.17
C SER A 170 -7.88 16.68 15.71
N LYS A 171 -7.24 16.80 16.89
CA LYS A 171 -6.81 18.10 17.44
C LYS A 171 -5.35 18.45 17.11
N GLU A 172 -4.54 17.47 16.70
CA GLU A 172 -3.09 17.61 16.55
C GLU A 172 -2.54 16.98 15.24
N SER A 173 -3.40 16.48 14.35
CA SER A 173 -3.05 15.75 13.10
C SER A 173 -2.25 16.53 12.04
N GLY A 174 -1.92 17.79 12.30
CA GLY A 174 -0.99 18.61 11.49
C GLY A 174 0.11 19.30 12.30
N LYS A 175 0.32 18.90 13.56
CA LYS A 175 1.32 19.50 14.48
C LYS A 175 2.27 18.49 15.10
N SER A 176 1.77 17.33 15.52
CA SER A 176 2.58 16.23 16.06
C SER A 176 2.74 15.06 15.08
N ALA A 177 1.74 14.81 14.25
CA ALA A 177 1.82 13.93 13.09
C ALA A 177 2.24 14.70 11.82
N LYS A 178 3.10 14.08 11.00
CA LYS A 178 3.50 14.62 9.68
C LYS A 178 2.44 14.45 8.58
N ALA A 179 1.40 13.66 8.85
CA ALA A 179 0.38 13.27 7.90
C ALA A 179 -1.01 13.38 8.55
N ASP A 180 -2.00 13.80 7.77
CA ASP A 180 -3.39 13.92 8.23
C ASP A 180 -4.05 12.55 8.35
N LEU A 181 -3.69 11.86 9.42
CA LEU A 181 -4.11 10.51 9.78
C LEU A 181 -4.62 10.54 11.21
N ASP A 182 -5.94 10.35 11.38
CA ASP A 182 -6.60 10.15 12.67
C ASP A 182 -7.28 8.78 12.66
N PHE A 183 -6.78 7.87 13.50
CA PHE A 183 -7.32 6.51 13.61
C PHE A 183 -8.77 6.46 14.14
N SER A 184 -9.31 7.58 14.62
CA SER A 184 -10.71 7.75 15.02
C SER A 184 -11.63 8.12 13.84
N ILE A 185 -11.07 8.47 12.68
CA ILE A 185 -11.79 8.98 11.50
C ILE A 185 -11.57 8.05 10.31
N PRO A 186 -12.54 7.18 9.96
CA PRO A 186 -12.40 6.16 8.90
C PRO A 186 -12.02 6.67 7.51
N SER A 187 -12.39 7.92 7.19
CA SER A 187 -12.04 8.54 5.90
C SER A 187 -10.57 8.91 5.82
N SER A 188 -9.92 9.27 6.93
CA SER A 188 -8.51 9.67 6.96
C SER A 188 -7.56 8.48 6.78
N THR A 189 -7.92 7.30 7.33
CA THR A 189 -7.05 6.11 7.26
C THR A 189 -6.99 5.50 5.87
N ARG A 190 -8.00 5.74 5.02
CA ARG A 190 -8.16 5.06 3.72
C ARG A 190 -6.92 5.17 2.83
N ALA A 191 -6.29 6.35 2.77
CA ALA A 191 -5.09 6.56 1.96
C ALA A 191 -3.87 5.76 2.47
N PHE A 192 -3.83 5.43 3.76
CA PHE A 192 -2.72 4.72 4.41
C PHE A 192 -2.95 3.22 4.51
N THR A 193 -4.21 2.77 4.41
CA THR A 193 -4.59 1.36 4.37
C THR A 193 -4.64 0.79 2.96
N SER A 194 -4.71 1.63 1.91
CA SER A 194 -4.60 1.17 0.53
C SER A 194 -3.21 0.57 0.24
N PRO A 195 -3.11 -0.66 -0.26
CA PRO A 195 -1.83 -1.24 -0.70
C PRO A 195 -1.22 -0.44 -1.87
N ASN A 196 0.10 -0.23 -1.84
CA ASN A 196 0.83 0.34 -2.98
C ASN A 196 1.00 -0.68 -4.13
N GLN A 197 0.89 -1.97 -3.85
CA GLN A 197 0.87 -3.07 -4.80
C GLN A 197 -0.43 -3.87 -4.62
N GLU A 198 -1.17 -4.08 -5.72
CA GLU A 198 -2.42 -4.84 -5.70
C GLU A 198 -2.21 -6.25 -5.14
N GLY A 199 -3.15 -6.72 -4.31
CA GLY A 199 -3.06 -8.01 -3.63
C GLY A 199 -2.05 -8.10 -2.48
N ASN A 200 -1.21 -7.09 -2.24
CA ASN A 200 -0.16 -7.15 -1.21
C ASN A 200 -0.38 -6.14 -0.06
N PRO A 201 -1.18 -6.49 0.97
CA PRO A 201 -1.52 -5.58 2.08
C PRO A 201 -0.32 -5.11 2.91
N ALA A 202 0.82 -5.81 2.87
CA ALA A 202 2.04 -5.37 3.54
C ALA A 202 2.68 -4.13 2.89
N THR A 203 2.29 -3.78 1.66
CA THR A 203 2.75 -2.59 0.94
C THR A 203 1.94 -1.33 1.24
N ALA A 204 0.91 -1.41 2.08
CA ALA A 204 0.13 -0.24 2.47
C ALA A 204 1.00 0.76 3.27
N PRO A 205 0.90 2.09 3.05
CA PRO A 205 1.74 3.09 3.71
C PRO A 205 1.77 2.99 5.24
N LEU A 206 0.66 2.62 5.86
CA LEU A 206 0.56 2.37 7.31
C LEU A 206 1.48 1.24 7.77
N ILE A 207 1.50 0.12 7.05
CA ILE A 207 2.34 -1.04 7.37
C ILE A 207 3.81 -0.72 7.15
N LEU A 208 4.12 -0.03 6.05
CA LEU A 208 5.48 0.41 5.75
C LEU A 208 6.03 1.32 6.85
N ALA A 209 5.24 2.24 7.40
CA ALA A 209 5.66 3.14 8.47
C ALA A 209 5.89 2.44 9.83
N ILE A 210 5.07 1.43 10.18
CA ILE A 210 5.18 0.69 11.46
C ILE A 210 6.13 -0.52 11.42
N THR A 211 6.81 -0.74 10.29
CA THR A 211 7.77 -1.84 10.08
C THR A 211 9.22 -1.33 10.19
N PRO A 212 10.15 -2.07 10.84
CA PRO A 212 11.56 -1.66 10.93
C PRO A 212 12.19 -1.39 9.57
N GLY A 213 12.98 -0.31 9.47
CA GLY A 213 13.65 0.10 8.23
C GLY A 213 12.88 1.10 7.37
N ALA A 214 11.69 1.54 7.80
CA ALA A 214 10.97 2.65 7.18
C ALA A 214 11.83 3.92 7.11
N ALA A 215 11.71 4.68 6.00
CA ALA A 215 12.36 5.99 5.86
C ALA A 215 11.80 7.04 6.85
N GLU A 216 10.50 6.94 7.15
CA GLU A 216 9.83 7.70 8.21
C GLU A 216 9.12 6.73 9.15
N PRO A 217 9.83 6.16 10.15
CA PRO A 217 9.26 5.16 11.05
C PRO A 217 8.23 5.77 11.99
N MET A 218 7.21 4.99 12.33
CA MET A 218 6.17 5.32 13.31
C MET A 218 6.18 4.28 14.45
N PRO A 219 6.34 4.70 15.72
CA PRO A 219 6.56 6.09 16.16
C PRO A 219 7.93 6.63 15.74
N PRO A 220 8.10 7.97 15.60
CA PRO A 220 9.36 8.59 15.18
C PRO A 220 10.49 8.42 16.23
N SER A 221 10.14 8.08 17.47
CA SER A 221 11.04 7.60 18.50
C SER A 221 10.31 6.63 19.44
N GLY A 222 11.05 5.70 20.04
CA GLY A 222 10.50 4.68 20.93
C GLY A 222 10.44 3.29 20.30
N ALA A 223 9.68 2.38 20.93
CA ALA A 223 9.52 1.01 20.47
C ALA A 223 8.47 0.91 19.34
N MET A 224 8.77 0.11 18.32
CA MET A 224 7.81 -0.21 17.26
C MET A 224 6.81 -1.29 17.70
N ILE A 225 5.69 -1.38 16.99
CA ILE A 225 4.67 -2.41 17.19
C ILE A 225 5.31 -3.80 16.95
N PRO A 226 5.12 -4.80 17.84
CA PRO A 226 5.70 -6.11 17.66
C PRO A 226 5.10 -6.82 16.44
N ARG A 227 5.92 -7.58 15.70
CA ARG A 227 5.57 -8.23 14.42
C ARG A 227 4.21 -8.97 14.46
N ALA A 228 3.92 -9.70 15.55
CA ALA A 228 2.67 -10.44 15.73
C ALA A 228 1.40 -9.57 15.82
N GLU A 229 1.53 -8.29 16.19
CA GLU A 229 0.42 -7.32 16.17
C GLU A 229 0.36 -6.59 14.82
N VAL A 230 1.50 -6.35 14.15
CA VAL A 230 1.54 -5.88 12.76
C VAL A 230 0.83 -6.85 11.82
N SER A 231 1.01 -8.17 11.99
CA SER A 231 0.29 -9.19 11.20
C SER A 231 -1.24 -9.08 11.28
N LYS A 232 -1.79 -8.66 12.41
CA LYS A 232 -3.24 -8.45 12.59
C LYS A 232 -3.73 -7.22 11.82
N ILE A 233 -2.93 -6.16 11.79
CA ILE A 233 -3.23 -4.94 11.02
C ILE A 233 -3.14 -5.24 9.51
N ILE A 234 -2.15 -6.03 9.08
CA ILE A 234 -2.05 -6.53 7.69
C ILE A 234 -3.30 -7.33 7.30
N LYS A 235 -3.75 -8.25 8.18
CA LYS A 235 -4.97 -9.05 7.93
C LYS A 235 -6.21 -8.16 7.85
N TRP A 236 -6.39 -7.20 8.76
CA TRP A 236 -7.48 -6.23 8.70
C TRP A 236 -7.50 -5.43 7.39
N ILE A 237 -6.33 -5.01 6.88
CA ILE A 237 -6.20 -4.36 5.57
C ILE A 237 -6.61 -5.32 4.45
N ALA A 238 -6.15 -6.57 4.48
CA ALA A 238 -6.53 -7.61 3.50
C ALA A 238 -8.05 -7.87 3.47
N ASP A 239 -8.69 -7.87 4.64
CA ASP A 239 -10.15 -8.04 4.80
C ASP A 239 -10.96 -6.78 4.41
N GLY A 240 -10.30 -5.73 3.89
CA GLY A 240 -10.90 -4.52 3.34
C GLY A 240 -10.87 -3.29 4.27
N ALA A 241 -10.02 -3.28 5.30
CA ALA A 241 -9.85 -2.18 6.27
C ALA A 241 -11.18 -1.69 6.89
N LYS A 242 -12.09 -2.63 7.20
CA LYS A 242 -13.45 -2.38 7.68
C LYS A 242 -13.45 -1.83 9.11
N PHE A 243 -14.15 -0.72 9.34
CA PHE A 243 -14.26 -0.09 10.66
C PHE A 243 -15.30 -0.78 11.56
#